data_AF-A0A3M6YSV3-F1
#
_entry.id   AF-A0A3M6YSV3-F1
#
_cell.length_a   1.000
_cell.length_b   1.000
_cell.length_c   1.000
_cell.angle_alpha   90.00
_cell.angle_beta   90.00
_cell.angle_gamma   90.00
#
_symmetry.space_group_name_H-M   'P 1'
#
loop_
_entity.id
_entity.type
_entity.pdbx_description
1 polymer ?
#
loop_
_entity_poly.entity_id
_entity_poly.type
_entity_poly.pdbx_seq_one_letter_code
_entity_poly.pdbx_strand_id
1 'polypeptide(L)'
;MADSGLTSRLSKFNPFAKVRTDPEDQGEAITNETVGGGGHAARPSGITKSGLKVSHALRSYLVQENILSQADAGVDSEETTDALKQLLDKPHVQVPAEVTDRSHQLPEYFISSSHNTYLLAHQLYGESSTEAYATALRTGSRCVEIDAWDGEDTVDEPKVTHGYTLASNISFRSVCETIRDIVDEESAATSAGSGSEPAPILISLENHCGPHGQKRLAEIMRETWQHRLVSEPVRQEGTAEQEGSGQHVKLSELGNKIAVIVEYHIPDE
;
A
#
# COMPACT_ATOMS: atom_id res chain seq x y z
N MET A 1 50.26 3.30 40.21
CA MET A 1 48.83 3.08 39.96
C MET A 1 48.41 4.05 38.88
N ALA A 2 48.18 3.54 37.66
CA ALA A 2 47.66 4.28 36.52
C ALA A 2 46.57 3.39 35.90
N ASP A 3 45.47 4.03 35.52
CA ASP A 3 44.11 3.49 35.55
C ASP A 3 43.75 2.66 34.31
N SER A 4 43.24 1.45 34.52
CA SER A 4 42.92 0.43 33.52
C SER A 4 41.49 0.59 32.95
N GLY A 5 41.04 1.82 32.72
CA GLY A 5 39.64 2.14 32.38
C GLY A 5 39.31 2.28 30.89
N LEU A 6 40.31 2.41 30.01
CA LEU A 6 40.08 2.75 28.60
C LEU A 6 39.97 1.55 27.64
N THR A 7 40.38 0.35 28.07
CA THR A 7 40.34 -0.85 27.22
C THR A 7 39.05 -1.66 27.33
N SER A 8 38.22 -1.47 28.35
CA SER A 8 36.97 -2.23 28.54
C SER A 8 35.76 -1.68 27.76
N ARG A 9 35.86 -0.47 27.20
CA ARG A 9 34.77 0.15 26.43
C ARG A 9 34.85 -0.13 24.91
N LEU A 10 35.99 -0.58 24.41
CA LEU A 10 36.17 -0.92 22.99
C LEU A 10 35.79 -2.38 22.67
N SER A 11 35.67 -3.26 23.67
CA SER A 11 35.28 -4.67 23.47
C SER A 11 33.77 -4.91 23.33
N LYS A 12 32.96 -3.85 23.31
CA LYS A 12 31.50 -3.94 23.07
C LYS A 12 31.07 -3.61 21.64
N PHE A 13 31.99 -3.18 20.78
CA PHE A 13 31.74 -3.08 19.34
C PHE A 13 32.06 -4.41 18.67
N ASN A 14 31.15 -5.38 18.80
CA ASN A 14 31.14 -6.53 17.92
C ASN A 14 30.02 -6.33 16.88
N PRO A 15 30.34 -5.86 15.65
CA PRO A 15 29.34 -5.70 14.59
C PRO A 15 28.77 -7.04 14.09
N PHE A 16 29.21 -8.17 14.64
CA PHE A 16 28.73 -9.52 14.36
C PHE A 16 27.98 -10.17 15.53
N ALA A 17 27.62 -9.41 16.58
CA ALA A 17 26.69 -9.94 17.58
C ALA A 17 25.35 -10.21 16.88
N LYS A 18 24.91 -11.48 16.88
CA LYS A 18 23.63 -11.92 16.30
C LYS A 18 22.54 -10.90 16.68
N VAL A 19 22.10 -10.14 15.67
CA VAL A 19 20.88 -9.35 15.76
C VAL A 19 19.79 -10.34 16.16
N ARG A 20 19.16 -10.13 17.31
CA ARG A 20 17.91 -10.79 17.61
C ARG A 20 16.93 -10.24 16.58
N THR A 21 16.75 -10.95 15.48
CA THR A 21 15.68 -10.67 14.53
C THR A 21 14.37 -10.97 15.24
N ASP A 22 13.49 -9.97 15.33
CA ASP A 22 12.14 -10.22 15.76
C ASP A 22 11.48 -11.15 14.73
N PRO A 23 10.78 -12.23 15.12
CA PRO A 23 9.97 -12.98 14.16
C PRO A 23 8.96 -12.10 13.40
N GLU A 24 8.52 -10.95 13.95
CA GLU A 24 7.70 -9.96 13.22
C GLU A 24 8.49 -9.21 12.11
N ASP A 25 9.83 -9.17 12.18
CA ASP A 25 10.71 -8.55 11.16
C ASP A 25 10.91 -9.44 9.92
N GLN A 26 10.40 -10.68 9.94
CA GLN A 26 10.47 -11.60 8.81
C GLN A 26 9.24 -11.45 7.92
N GLY A 27 9.18 -10.34 7.19
CA GLY A 27 8.23 -10.20 6.08
C GLY A 27 8.58 -11.14 4.92
N GLU A 28 7.57 -11.70 4.26
CA GLU A 28 7.75 -12.39 2.97
C GLU A 28 8.03 -11.37 1.86
N ALA A 29 8.84 -11.74 0.86
CA ALA A 29 9.14 -10.85 -0.26
C ALA A 29 7.86 -10.56 -1.06
N ILE A 30 7.53 -9.28 -1.23
CA ILE A 30 6.37 -8.85 -2.00
C ILE A 30 6.79 -8.76 -3.47
N THR A 31 6.05 -9.44 -4.35
CA THR A 31 6.28 -9.40 -5.80
C THR A 31 4.99 -9.01 -6.51
N ASN A 32 5.06 -8.76 -7.83
CA ASN A 32 3.88 -8.52 -8.67
C ASN A 32 2.88 -9.70 -8.69
N GLU A 33 3.27 -10.86 -8.15
CA GLU A 33 2.43 -12.06 -8.02
C GLU A 33 1.77 -12.18 -6.64
N THR A 34 2.11 -11.30 -5.68
CA THR A 34 1.53 -11.33 -4.34
C THR A 34 0.04 -10.99 -4.41
N VAL A 35 -0.81 -11.91 -3.94
CA VAL A 35 -2.25 -11.73 -3.88
C VAL A 35 -2.62 -11.14 -2.52
N GLY A 36 -2.88 -9.83 -2.47
CA GLY A 36 -3.44 -9.20 -1.27
C GLY A 36 -4.90 -9.60 -1.09
N GLY A 37 -5.26 -10.01 0.13
CA GLY A 37 -6.63 -10.43 0.50
C GLY A 37 -7.65 -9.28 0.54
N GLY A 38 -7.25 -8.05 0.24
CA GLY A 38 -8.08 -6.84 0.32
C GLY A 38 -8.99 -6.65 -0.90
N GLY A 39 -9.95 -7.54 -1.11
CA GLY A 39 -11.14 -7.30 -1.97
C GLY A 39 -10.90 -7.04 -3.47
N HIS A 40 -9.65 -6.91 -3.92
CA HIS A 40 -9.26 -6.72 -5.33
C HIS A 40 -8.89 -8.05 -6.01
N ALA A 41 -9.62 -9.13 -5.67
CA ALA A 41 -9.46 -10.48 -6.23
C ALA A 41 -9.67 -10.59 -7.76
N ALA A 42 -9.93 -9.46 -8.43
CA ALA A 42 -10.17 -9.36 -9.86
C ALA A 42 -9.04 -8.66 -10.64
N ARG A 43 -7.90 -8.28 -10.04
CA ARG A 43 -6.81 -7.69 -10.85
C ARG A 43 -6.05 -8.75 -11.66
N PRO A 44 -5.63 -8.43 -12.89
CA PRO A 44 -4.91 -9.36 -13.77
C PRO A 44 -3.49 -9.52 -13.23
N SER A 45 -3.19 -10.67 -12.63
CA SER A 45 -1.80 -11.09 -12.46
C SER A 45 -1.17 -11.30 -13.86
N GLY A 46 0.16 -11.26 -13.98
CA GLY A 46 0.88 -11.38 -15.26
C GLY A 46 0.53 -12.64 -16.08
N ILE A 47 -0.05 -13.65 -15.43
CA ILE A 47 -0.87 -14.66 -16.10
C ILE A 47 -2.26 -14.04 -16.25
N THR A 48 -2.50 -13.37 -17.38
CA THR A 48 -3.87 -12.98 -17.75
C THR A 48 -4.79 -14.17 -17.45
N LYS A 49 -5.89 -14.00 -16.71
CA LYS A 49 -6.77 -15.13 -16.32
C LYS A 49 -7.20 -15.97 -17.53
N SER A 50 -7.18 -15.37 -18.73
CA SER A 50 -7.32 -16.02 -20.04
C SER A 50 -6.27 -17.09 -20.41
N GLY A 51 -5.10 -17.09 -19.77
CA GLY A 51 -3.99 -18.03 -19.97
C GLY A 51 -3.90 -19.12 -18.89
N LEU A 52 -4.77 -19.12 -17.89
CA LEU A 52 -4.81 -20.19 -16.88
C LEU A 52 -5.30 -21.49 -17.54
N LYS A 53 -4.38 -22.45 -17.68
CA LYS A 53 -4.74 -23.81 -18.09
C LYS A 53 -5.38 -24.54 -16.92
N VAL A 54 -6.71 -24.67 -16.96
CA VAL A 54 -7.45 -25.53 -16.03
C VAL A 54 -7.25 -26.98 -16.46
N SER A 55 -6.70 -27.81 -15.57
CA SER A 55 -6.41 -29.21 -15.85
C SER A 55 -7.68 -30.00 -16.17
N HIS A 56 -7.55 -31.08 -16.94
CA HIS A 56 -8.66 -32.00 -17.21
C HIS A 56 -9.31 -32.49 -15.91
N ALA A 57 -8.52 -32.81 -14.88
CA ALA A 57 -9.04 -33.26 -13.59
C ALA A 57 -9.96 -32.21 -12.93
N LEU A 58 -9.58 -30.93 -12.95
CA LEU A 58 -10.41 -29.85 -12.42
C LEU A 58 -11.67 -29.64 -13.28
N ARG A 59 -11.56 -29.70 -14.61
CA ARG A 59 -12.72 -29.60 -15.51
C ARG A 59 -13.72 -30.74 -15.26
N SER A 60 -13.22 -31.98 -15.14
CA SER A 60 -14.06 -33.15 -14.81
C SER A 60 -14.71 -33.01 -13.44
N TYR A 61 -14.00 -32.49 -12.44
CA TYR A 61 -14.56 -32.20 -11.12
C TYR A 61 -15.71 -31.18 -11.18
N LEU A 62 -15.56 -30.09 -11.94
CA LEU A 62 -16.63 -29.10 -12.12
C LEU A 62 -17.90 -29.69 -12.73
N VAL A 63 -17.77 -30.67 -13.63
CA VAL A 63 -18.90 -31.39 -14.22
C VAL A 63 -19.53 -32.35 -13.21
N GLN A 64 -18.70 -33.09 -12.47
CA GLN A 64 -19.17 -34.04 -11.45
C GLN A 64 -19.97 -33.34 -10.35
N GLU A 65 -19.54 -32.17 -9.92
CA GLU A 65 -20.23 -31.35 -8.92
C GLU A 65 -21.40 -30.55 -9.51
N ASN A 66 -21.75 -30.76 -10.79
CA ASN A 66 -22.81 -30.05 -11.51
C ASN A 66 -22.66 -28.51 -11.51
N ILE A 67 -21.41 -28.01 -11.46
CA ILE A 67 -21.11 -26.57 -11.50
C ILE A 67 -21.17 -26.06 -12.95
N LEU A 68 -20.68 -26.86 -13.91
CA LEU A 68 -20.74 -26.59 -15.35
C LEU A 68 -21.11 -27.86 -16.12
N SER A 69 -21.72 -27.72 -17.30
CA SER A 69 -21.91 -28.86 -18.21
C SER A 69 -20.57 -29.33 -18.79
N GLN A 70 -20.51 -30.56 -19.35
CA GLN A 70 -19.29 -31.07 -19.98
C GLN A 70 -18.78 -30.17 -21.12
N ALA A 71 -19.71 -29.61 -21.91
CA ALA A 71 -19.39 -28.65 -22.96
C ALA A 71 -18.90 -27.32 -22.37
N ASP A 72 -19.55 -26.82 -21.32
CA ASP A 72 -19.19 -25.54 -20.68
C ASP A 72 -17.89 -25.61 -19.90
N ALA A 73 -17.53 -26.77 -19.33
CA ALA A 73 -16.22 -26.99 -18.70
C ALA A 73 -15.11 -27.23 -19.73
N GLY A 74 -15.47 -27.55 -20.99
CA GLY A 74 -14.52 -27.88 -22.06
C GLY A 74 -13.62 -29.06 -21.71
N VAL A 75 -14.18 -30.13 -21.12
CA VAL A 75 -13.39 -31.31 -20.67
C VAL A 75 -12.59 -31.93 -21.82
N ASP A 76 -13.19 -31.98 -23.00
CA ASP A 76 -12.61 -32.58 -24.20
C ASP A 76 -11.86 -31.56 -25.10
N SER A 77 -11.63 -30.34 -24.60
CA SER A 77 -11.00 -29.25 -25.35
C SER A 77 -9.71 -28.78 -24.68
N GLU A 78 -8.70 -28.46 -25.49
CA GLU A 78 -7.47 -27.78 -25.04
C GLU A 78 -7.73 -26.30 -24.71
N GLU A 79 -8.83 -25.72 -25.21
CA GLU A 79 -9.17 -24.31 -25.00
C GLU A 79 -10.05 -24.09 -23.77
N THR A 80 -9.88 -22.94 -23.13
CA THR A 80 -10.75 -22.48 -22.04
C THR A 80 -12.02 -21.89 -22.64
N THR A 81 -13.16 -22.49 -22.33
CA THR A 81 -14.49 -22.02 -22.73
C THR A 81 -14.86 -20.71 -22.04
N ASP A 82 -15.81 -19.96 -22.60
CA ASP A 82 -16.24 -18.70 -22.00
C ASP A 82 -16.98 -18.91 -20.67
N ALA A 83 -17.73 -20.00 -20.52
CA ALA A 83 -18.37 -20.35 -19.26
C ALA A 83 -17.35 -20.66 -18.16
N LEU A 84 -16.25 -21.35 -18.48
CA LEU A 84 -15.16 -21.60 -17.54
C LEU A 84 -14.41 -20.30 -17.21
N LYS A 85 -14.16 -19.41 -18.19
CA LYS A 85 -13.59 -18.08 -17.91
C LYS A 85 -14.47 -17.28 -16.95
N GLN A 86 -15.78 -17.22 -17.22
CA GLN A 86 -16.73 -16.55 -16.33
C GLN A 86 -16.72 -17.12 -14.91
N LEU A 87 -16.57 -18.44 -14.76
CA LEU A 87 -16.45 -19.07 -13.44
C LEU A 87 -15.14 -18.67 -12.73
N LEU A 88 -14.01 -18.65 -13.43
CA LEU A 88 -12.71 -18.23 -12.89
C LEU A 88 -12.65 -16.73 -12.57
N ASP A 89 -13.46 -15.94 -13.26
CA ASP A 89 -13.60 -14.50 -13.03
C ASP A 89 -14.53 -14.18 -11.86
N LYS A 90 -15.34 -15.14 -11.39
CA LYS A 90 -16.17 -14.92 -10.20
C LYS A 90 -15.29 -14.69 -8.96
N PRO A 91 -15.63 -13.71 -8.12
CA PRO A 91 -14.97 -13.56 -6.84
C PRO A 91 -15.21 -14.80 -5.97
N HIS A 92 -14.15 -15.32 -5.36
CA HIS A 92 -14.20 -16.50 -4.48
C HIS A 92 -14.81 -16.19 -3.10
N VAL A 93 -15.01 -14.90 -2.79
CA VAL A 93 -15.71 -14.41 -1.61
C VAL A 93 -16.81 -13.45 -2.07
N GLN A 94 -18.04 -13.69 -1.63
CA GLN A 94 -19.12 -12.71 -1.73
C GLN A 94 -19.06 -11.83 -0.49
N VAL A 95 -18.63 -10.58 -0.66
CA VAL A 95 -18.57 -9.62 0.44
C VAL A 95 -20.00 -9.12 0.71
N PRO A 96 -20.52 -9.20 1.94
CA PRO A 96 -21.83 -8.63 2.29
C PRO A 96 -21.85 -7.13 1.99
N ALA A 97 -22.98 -6.63 1.49
CA ALA A 97 -23.11 -5.24 1.06
C ALA A 97 -22.82 -4.25 2.21
N GLU A 98 -23.21 -4.63 3.43
CA GLU A 98 -23.03 -3.86 4.67
C GLU A 98 -21.55 -3.62 4.99
N VAL A 99 -20.65 -4.54 4.62
CA VAL A 99 -19.20 -4.41 4.85
C VAL A 99 -18.57 -3.41 3.87
N THR A 100 -19.24 -3.13 2.77
CA THR A 100 -18.79 -2.20 1.72
C THR A 100 -19.60 -0.91 1.67
N ASP A 101 -20.56 -0.72 2.57
CA ASP A 101 -21.35 0.50 2.64
C ASP A 101 -20.44 1.67 3.01
N ARG A 102 -20.31 2.64 2.11
CA ARG A 102 -19.44 3.82 2.24
C ARG A 102 -20.10 4.97 3.01
N SER A 103 -21.31 4.78 3.53
CA SER A 103 -22.05 5.81 4.29
C SER A 103 -21.70 5.85 5.78
N HIS A 104 -20.91 4.90 6.27
CA HIS A 104 -20.39 4.85 7.63
C HIS A 104 -19.14 5.74 7.82
N GLN A 105 -18.84 6.01 9.08
CA GLN A 105 -17.71 6.82 9.53
C GLN A 105 -16.38 6.07 9.35
N LEU A 106 -15.27 6.77 9.06
CA LEU A 106 -13.98 6.12 8.78
C LEU A 106 -13.50 5.12 9.89
N PRO A 107 -13.69 5.37 11.20
CA PRO A 107 -13.37 4.43 12.29
C PRO A 107 -14.18 3.14 12.29
N GLU A 108 -15.26 3.04 11.51
CA GLU A 108 -16.07 1.82 11.43
C GLU A 108 -15.46 0.78 10.46
N TYR A 109 -14.37 1.10 9.78
CA TYR A 109 -13.73 0.22 8.79
C TYR A 109 -12.39 -0.32 9.26
N PHE A 110 -12.12 -1.59 8.97
CA PHE A 110 -10.76 -2.12 8.98
C PHE A 110 -10.03 -1.67 7.72
N ILE A 111 -8.89 -0.97 7.89
CA ILE A 111 -8.10 -0.44 6.79
C ILE A 111 -6.88 -1.34 6.58
N SER A 112 -6.81 -1.95 5.38
CA SER A 112 -5.62 -2.67 4.95
C SER A 112 -4.42 -1.73 4.93
N SER A 113 -3.40 -2.02 5.72
CA SER A 113 -2.29 -1.13 6.02
C SER A 113 -0.96 -1.84 5.81
N SER A 114 0.01 -1.12 5.23
CA SER A 114 1.34 -1.61 4.91
C SER A 114 2.39 -0.85 5.71
N HIS A 115 3.19 -1.57 6.49
CA HIS A 115 4.27 -1.03 7.31
C HIS A 115 5.60 -1.11 6.55
N ASN A 116 6.42 -0.05 6.64
CA ASN A 116 7.69 0.11 5.92
C ASN A 116 7.57 -0.26 4.43
N THR A 117 6.59 0.36 3.79
CA THR A 117 6.08 -0.05 2.46
C THR A 117 7.16 -0.03 1.37
N TYR A 118 8.21 0.78 1.53
CA TYR A 118 9.30 0.90 0.58
C TYR A 118 10.21 -0.33 0.53
N LEU A 119 10.17 -1.24 1.51
CA LEU A 119 11.07 -2.39 1.59
C LEU A 119 10.50 -3.61 0.85
N LEU A 120 11.24 -4.11 -0.17
CA LEU A 120 10.86 -5.34 -0.89
C LEU A 120 11.27 -6.64 -0.16
N ALA A 121 12.16 -6.55 0.83
CA ALA A 121 12.72 -7.67 1.56
C ALA A 121 13.10 -7.26 3.01
N HIS A 122 13.64 -8.20 3.79
CA HIS A 122 14.09 -8.05 5.19
C HIS A 122 14.41 -6.61 5.65
N GLN A 123 13.81 -6.20 6.76
CA GLN A 123 13.93 -4.87 7.41
C GLN A 123 15.37 -4.35 7.65
N LEU A 124 16.37 -5.24 7.66
CA LEU A 124 17.77 -4.91 7.97
C LEU A 124 18.68 -4.80 6.73
N TYR A 125 18.28 -5.37 5.58
CA TYR A 125 19.11 -5.45 4.36
C TYR A 125 18.31 -5.29 3.06
N GLY A 126 17.04 -4.89 3.16
CA GLY A 126 16.13 -4.77 2.03
C GLY A 126 16.50 -3.61 1.09
N GLU A 127 16.25 -3.81 -0.19
CA GLU A 127 16.29 -2.74 -1.19
C GLU A 127 15.00 -1.91 -1.07
N SER A 128 15.15 -0.59 -1.00
CA SER A 128 14.03 0.35 -1.08
C SER A 128 13.60 0.48 -2.54
N SER A 129 12.30 0.42 -2.82
CA SER A 129 11.75 0.50 -4.17
C SER A 129 10.40 1.19 -4.20
N THR A 130 10.18 2.01 -5.24
CA THR A 130 8.88 2.62 -5.54
C THR A 130 7.84 1.58 -5.96
N GLU A 131 8.25 0.48 -6.58
CA GLU A 131 7.37 -0.61 -7.02
C GLU A 131 6.69 -1.30 -5.82
N ALA A 132 7.30 -1.25 -4.64
CA ALA A 132 6.71 -1.77 -3.41
C ALA A 132 5.41 -1.02 -3.05
N TYR A 133 5.38 0.31 -3.17
CA TYR A 133 4.16 1.12 -3.02
C TYR A 133 3.11 0.78 -4.07
N ALA A 134 3.52 0.69 -5.34
CA ALA A 134 2.62 0.33 -6.41
C ALA A 134 1.97 -1.04 -6.15
N THR A 135 2.77 -2.02 -5.71
CA THR A 135 2.31 -3.37 -5.41
C THR A 135 1.36 -3.38 -4.21
N ALA A 136 1.72 -2.74 -3.09
CA ALA A 136 0.87 -2.64 -1.91
C ALA A 136 -0.49 -2.01 -2.23
N LEU A 137 -0.51 -0.89 -2.97
CA LEU A 137 -1.75 -0.22 -3.35
C LEU A 137 -2.57 -1.06 -4.35
N ARG A 138 -1.92 -1.67 -5.35
CA ARG A 138 -2.60 -2.54 -6.35
C ARG A 138 -3.20 -3.80 -5.71
N THR A 139 -2.59 -4.30 -4.65
CA THR A 139 -3.06 -5.47 -3.89
C THR A 139 -4.10 -5.12 -2.82
N GLY A 140 -4.52 -3.85 -2.74
CA GLY A 140 -5.64 -3.41 -1.93
C GLY A 140 -5.26 -2.76 -0.60
N SER A 141 -3.97 -2.52 -0.33
CA SER A 141 -3.59 -1.64 0.79
C SER A 141 -4.13 -0.24 0.55
N ARG A 142 -4.67 0.39 1.60
CA ARG A 142 -5.18 1.76 1.60
C ARG A 142 -4.50 2.65 2.63
N CYS A 143 -3.59 2.11 3.43
CA CYS A 143 -2.66 2.88 4.24
C CYS A 143 -1.23 2.43 3.92
N VAL A 144 -0.37 3.36 3.55
CA VAL A 144 1.05 3.09 3.25
C VAL A 144 1.93 4.06 4.02
N GLU A 145 3.12 3.59 4.36
CA GLU A 145 4.09 4.30 5.18
C GLU A 145 5.25 4.86 4.35
N ILE A 146 5.65 6.09 4.64
CA ILE A 146 6.78 6.79 4.02
C ILE A 146 7.71 7.34 5.10
N ASP A 147 8.91 6.77 5.21
CA ASP A 147 9.99 7.26 6.07
C ASP A 147 10.81 8.33 5.34
N ALA A 148 10.48 9.60 5.55
CA ALA A 148 11.09 10.72 4.85
C ALA A 148 12.32 11.27 5.60
N TRP A 149 13.43 11.42 4.89
CA TRP A 149 14.70 11.95 5.39
C TRP A 149 15.25 13.04 4.47
N ASP A 150 16.06 13.95 5.02
CA ASP A 150 16.76 14.95 4.22
C ASP A 150 17.67 14.27 3.16
N GLY A 151 17.77 14.88 1.99
CA GLY A 151 18.67 14.44 0.92
C GLY A 151 20.11 14.80 1.25
N GLU A 152 21.01 13.80 1.26
CA GLU A 152 22.44 14.02 1.51
C GLU A 152 23.14 14.67 0.32
N ASP A 153 22.81 14.22 -0.90
CA ASP A 153 23.45 14.69 -2.14
C ASP A 153 22.73 15.91 -2.74
N THR A 154 21.43 16.06 -2.51
CA THR A 154 20.60 17.13 -3.09
C THR A 154 19.64 17.67 -2.03
N VAL A 155 19.98 18.83 -1.48
CA VAL A 155 19.25 19.47 -0.35
C VAL A 155 17.76 19.72 -0.64
N ASP A 156 17.40 19.90 -1.91
CA ASP A 156 16.02 20.15 -2.36
C ASP A 156 15.20 18.89 -2.65
N GLU A 157 15.82 17.70 -2.58
CA GLU A 157 15.21 16.41 -2.92
C GLU A 157 15.37 15.43 -1.74
N PRO A 158 14.38 15.40 -0.83
CA PRO A 158 14.32 14.42 0.25
C PRO A 158 14.30 12.97 -0.26
N LYS A 159 14.76 12.05 0.57
CA LYS A 159 14.82 10.61 0.28
C LYS A 159 13.89 9.82 1.19
N VAL A 160 13.60 8.60 0.78
CA VAL A 160 12.89 7.60 1.58
C VAL A 160 13.81 6.42 1.83
N THR A 161 13.95 6.04 3.11
CA THR A 161 14.82 4.95 3.55
C THR A 161 14.53 4.58 5.00
N HIS A 162 14.91 3.37 5.41
CA HIS A 162 14.86 2.97 6.82
C HIS A 162 16.11 3.49 7.54
N GLY A 163 15.92 4.35 8.53
CA GLY A 163 17.02 4.98 9.29
C GLY A 163 18.04 3.97 9.83
N TYR A 164 19.32 4.34 9.83
CA TYR A 164 20.42 3.58 10.44
C TYR A 164 20.68 2.15 9.87
N THR A 165 20.20 1.84 8.66
CA THR A 165 20.47 0.56 7.98
C THR A 165 21.30 0.74 6.69
N LEU A 166 21.81 -0.36 6.12
CA LEU A 166 22.53 -0.38 4.83
C LEU A 166 21.58 -0.39 3.62
N ALA A 167 20.29 -0.09 3.82
CA ALA A 167 19.28 -0.10 2.77
C ALA A 167 19.58 0.96 1.70
N SER A 168 19.23 0.67 0.44
CA SER A 168 19.20 1.69 -0.61
C SER A 168 18.16 2.77 -0.27
N ASN A 169 18.27 3.93 -0.90
CA ASN A 169 17.28 4.99 -0.78
C ASN A 169 16.62 5.26 -2.13
N ILE A 170 15.38 5.73 -2.07
CA ILE A 170 14.59 6.18 -3.22
C ILE A 170 14.21 7.64 -3.03
N SER A 171 13.95 8.36 -4.13
CA SER A 171 13.49 9.75 -4.04
C SER A 171 12.08 9.82 -3.46
N PHE A 172 11.85 10.74 -2.52
CA PHE A 172 10.51 11.05 -2.02
C PHE A 172 9.56 11.49 -3.14
N ARG A 173 10.07 12.23 -4.13
CA ARG A 173 9.30 12.64 -5.31
C ARG A 173 8.84 11.43 -6.11
N SER A 174 9.71 10.47 -6.39
CA SER A 174 9.35 9.27 -7.13
C SER A 174 8.30 8.42 -6.41
N VAL A 175 8.33 8.38 -5.07
CA VAL A 175 7.25 7.76 -4.27
C VAL A 175 5.92 8.51 -4.46
N CYS A 176 5.93 9.84 -4.37
CA CYS A 176 4.73 10.66 -4.60
C CYS A 176 4.16 10.47 -6.01
N GLU A 177 5.02 10.40 -7.03
CA GLU A 177 4.65 10.18 -8.42
C GLU A 177 4.03 8.80 -8.62
N THR A 178 4.58 7.77 -7.99
CA THR A 178 4.01 6.42 -8.01
C THR A 178 2.60 6.39 -7.42
N ILE A 179 2.39 7.03 -6.27
CA ILE A 179 1.07 7.11 -5.62
C ILE A 179 0.08 7.90 -6.50
N ARG A 180 0.52 9.00 -7.12
CA ARG A 180 -0.29 9.78 -8.08
C ARG A 180 -0.78 8.88 -9.22
N ASP A 181 0.13 8.12 -9.82
CA ASP A 181 -0.17 7.29 -10.98
C ASP A 181 -1.19 6.21 -10.63
N ILE A 182 -1.11 5.62 -9.43
CA ILE A 182 -2.13 4.69 -8.92
C ILE A 182 -3.51 5.35 -8.78
N VAL A 183 -3.59 6.56 -8.20
CA VAL A 183 -4.86 7.28 -8.07
C VAL A 183 -5.48 7.57 -9.44
N ASP A 184 -4.65 7.90 -10.44
CA ASP A 184 -5.09 8.16 -11.80
C ASP A 184 -5.55 6.89 -12.53
N GLU A 185 -4.80 5.80 -12.39
CA GLU A 185 -5.18 4.46 -12.88
C GLU A 185 -6.57 4.06 -12.33
N GLU A 186 -6.78 4.22 -11.02
CA GLU A 186 -8.03 3.85 -10.34
C GLU A 186 -9.21 4.76 -10.74
N SER A 187 -8.95 6.05 -10.94
CA SER A 187 -9.94 7.02 -11.44
C SER A 187 -10.36 6.72 -12.88
N ALA A 188 -9.39 6.35 -13.73
CA ALA A 188 -9.65 5.96 -15.12
C ALA A 188 -10.48 4.66 -15.19
N ALA A 189 -10.16 3.67 -14.37
CA ALA A 189 -10.93 2.42 -14.29
C ALA A 189 -12.39 2.64 -13.86
N THR A 190 -12.60 3.50 -12.86
CA THR A 190 -13.96 3.87 -12.41
C THR A 190 -14.74 4.57 -13.53
N SER A 191 -14.10 5.52 -14.22
CA SER A 191 -14.72 6.26 -15.32
C SER A 191 -15.06 5.38 -16.53
N ALA A 192 -14.29 4.30 -16.73
CA ALA A 192 -14.54 3.31 -17.77
C ALA A 192 -15.61 2.27 -17.40
N GLY A 193 -16.20 2.35 -16.20
CA GLY A 193 -17.21 1.39 -15.71
C GLY A 193 -16.65 0.00 -15.39
N SER A 194 -15.32 -0.14 -15.29
CA SER A 194 -14.63 -1.41 -15.04
C SER A 194 -14.13 -1.55 -13.61
N GLY A 195 -14.33 -0.54 -12.75
CA GLY A 195 -13.89 -0.51 -11.36
C GLY A 195 -14.96 -0.03 -10.38
N SER A 196 -14.81 -0.40 -9.11
CA SER A 196 -15.55 0.20 -8.00
C SER A 196 -14.93 1.54 -7.60
N GLU A 197 -15.70 2.41 -6.96
CA GLU A 197 -15.17 3.68 -6.44
C GLU A 197 -14.02 3.42 -5.43
N PRO A 198 -12.81 3.94 -5.68
CA PRO A 198 -11.67 3.71 -4.81
C PRO A 198 -11.87 4.38 -3.44
N ALA A 199 -11.43 3.69 -2.39
CA ALA A 199 -11.26 4.29 -1.06
C ALA A 199 -10.01 5.20 -1.05
N PRO A 200 -9.95 6.20 -0.16
CA PRO A 200 -8.80 7.09 -0.06
C PRO A 200 -7.52 6.30 0.25
N ILE A 201 -6.40 6.85 -0.18
CA ILE A 201 -5.07 6.39 0.20
C ILE A 201 -4.61 7.25 1.37
N LEU A 202 -4.38 6.60 2.51
CA LEU A 202 -3.83 7.19 3.71
C LEU A 202 -2.30 7.03 3.68
N ILE A 203 -1.59 8.13 3.92
CA ILE A 203 -0.14 8.16 3.98
C ILE A 203 0.26 8.34 5.44
N SER A 204 0.86 7.33 6.05
CA SER A 204 1.59 7.49 7.32
C SER A 204 2.96 8.08 7.00
N LEU A 205 3.17 9.36 7.30
CA LEU A 205 4.42 10.05 7.01
C LEU A 205 5.28 10.13 8.27
N GLU A 206 6.31 9.29 8.33
CA GLU A 206 7.34 9.36 9.37
C GLU A 206 8.41 10.37 8.93
N ASN A 207 8.44 11.54 9.56
CA ASN A 207 9.19 12.69 9.07
C ASN A 207 10.43 12.97 9.91
N HIS A 208 11.61 12.67 9.35
CA HIS A 208 12.92 12.93 9.96
C HIS A 208 13.63 14.16 9.35
N CYS A 209 12.97 14.89 8.47
CA CYS A 209 13.57 16.05 7.81
C CYS A 209 13.68 17.25 8.75
N GLY A 210 14.76 18.01 8.60
CA GLY A 210 14.87 19.36 9.16
C GLY A 210 13.93 20.35 8.47
N PRO A 211 13.82 21.60 8.97
CA PRO A 211 12.81 22.57 8.49
C PRO A 211 12.80 22.79 6.97
N HIS A 212 13.97 22.78 6.34
CA HIS A 212 14.09 22.90 4.88
C HIS A 212 13.50 21.68 4.17
N GLY A 213 13.90 20.47 4.55
CA GLY A 213 13.35 19.25 3.98
C GLY A 213 11.85 19.12 4.19
N GLN A 214 11.32 19.49 5.37
CA GLN A 214 9.87 19.50 5.61
C GLN A 214 9.12 20.42 4.63
N LYS A 215 9.65 21.61 4.37
CA LYS A 215 9.11 22.52 3.36
C LYS A 215 9.12 21.86 1.97
N ARG A 216 10.22 21.19 1.61
CA ARG A 216 10.33 20.47 0.34
C ARG A 216 9.35 19.30 0.24
N LEU A 217 9.13 18.52 1.31
CA LEU A 217 8.10 17.47 1.35
C LEU A 217 6.72 18.04 1.02
N ALA A 218 6.33 19.14 1.68
CA ALA A 218 5.06 19.81 1.44
C ALA A 218 4.93 20.35 0.00
N GLU A 219 5.99 20.94 -0.54
CA GLU A 219 6.01 21.43 -1.93
C GLU A 219 5.86 20.28 -2.93
N ILE A 220 6.63 19.20 -2.77
CA ILE A 220 6.57 18.01 -3.65
C ILE A 220 5.18 17.37 -3.62
N MET A 221 4.59 17.18 -2.43
CA MET A 221 3.25 16.62 -2.29
C MET A 221 2.20 17.51 -3.01
N ARG A 222 2.28 18.83 -2.86
CA ARG A 222 1.36 19.78 -3.51
C ARG A 222 1.54 19.83 -5.02
N GLU A 223 2.78 19.83 -5.50
CA GLU A 223 3.15 19.80 -6.92
C GLU A 223 2.64 18.51 -7.60
N THR A 224 2.83 17.37 -6.94
CA THR A 224 2.59 16.05 -7.52
C THR A 224 1.13 15.61 -7.40
N TRP A 225 0.52 15.76 -6.22
CA TRP A 225 -0.82 15.25 -5.97
C TRP A 225 -1.92 16.23 -6.34
N GLN A 226 -1.70 17.54 -6.15
CA GLN A 226 -2.62 18.60 -6.56
C GLN A 226 -4.07 18.31 -6.11
N HIS A 227 -5.01 18.19 -7.03
CA HIS A 227 -6.43 17.90 -6.79
C HIS A 227 -6.70 16.50 -6.21
N ARG A 228 -5.70 15.61 -6.15
CA ARG A 228 -5.80 14.28 -5.55
C ARG A 228 -5.70 14.34 -4.03
N LEU A 229 -5.15 15.41 -3.45
CA LEU A 229 -5.19 15.63 -2.01
C LEU A 229 -6.63 15.80 -1.52
N VAL A 230 -6.89 15.39 -0.27
CA VAL A 230 -8.20 15.60 0.37
C VAL A 230 -8.66 17.04 0.21
N SER A 231 -9.93 17.19 -0.19
CA SER A 231 -10.52 18.48 -0.52
C SER A 231 -10.60 19.41 0.70
N GLU A 232 -10.53 20.71 0.46
CA GLU A 232 -10.67 21.72 1.53
C GLU A 232 -11.96 21.58 2.34
N PRO A 233 -13.16 21.36 1.74
CA PRO A 233 -14.38 21.16 2.51
C PRO A 233 -14.28 19.99 3.49
N VAL A 234 -13.73 18.85 3.07
CA VAL A 234 -13.56 17.66 3.93
C VAL A 234 -12.57 17.93 5.05
N ARG A 235 -11.50 18.70 4.78
CA ARG A 235 -10.56 19.12 5.83
C ARG A 235 -11.23 20.02 6.88
N GLN A 236 -12.08 20.95 6.45
CA GLN A 236 -12.81 21.84 7.35
C GLN A 236 -13.79 21.07 8.23
N GLU A 237 -14.47 20.07 7.68
CA GLU A 237 -15.38 19.20 8.44
C GLU A 237 -14.63 18.39 9.50
N GLY A 238 -13.49 17.80 9.15
CA GLY A 238 -12.62 17.11 10.11
C GLY A 238 -12.08 18.04 11.21
N THR A 239 -11.74 19.30 10.89
CA THR A 239 -11.35 20.29 11.91
C THR A 239 -12.53 20.61 12.85
N ALA A 240 -13.73 20.82 12.30
CA ALA A 240 -14.91 21.08 13.11
C ALA A 240 -15.23 19.90 14.04
N GLU A 241 -15.06 18.67 13.57
CA GLU A 241 -15.19 17.45 14.38
C GLU A 241 -14.19 17.43 15.55
N GLN A 242 -12.91 17.70 15.28
CA GLN A 242 -11.87 17.75 16.30
C GLN A 242 -12.16 18.81 17.38
N GLU A 243 -12.79 19.93 16.99
CA GLU A 243 -13.25 20.99 17.89
C GLU A 243 -14.58 20.67 18.60
N GLY A 244 -15.18 19.50 18.34
CA GLY A 244 -16.44 19.04 18.95
C GLY A 244 -17.71 19.67 18.38
N SER A 245 -17.61 20.35 17.23
CA SER A 245 -18.71 21.05 16.56
C SER A 245 -19.19 20.36 15.27
N GLY A 246 -18.38 19.47 14.70
CA GLY A 246 -18.64 18.73 13.47
C GLY A 246 -19.09 17.28 13.69
N GLN A 247 -19.37 16.58 12.59
CA GLN A 247 -19.61 15.14 12.55
C GLN A 247 -18.40 14.42 11.96
N HIS A 248 -18.27 13.13 12.25
CA HIS A 248 -17.20 12.33 11.68
C HIS A 248 -17.38 12.15 10.17
N VAL A 249 -16.29 12.34 9.43
CA VAL A 249 -16.27 12.23 7.96
C VAL A 249 -16.55 10.79 7.53
N LYS A 250 -17.49 10.62 6.59
CA LYS A 250 -17.83 9.31 6.02
C LYS A 250 -16.84 8.90 4.94
N LEU A 251 -16.73 7.59 4.70
CA LEU A 251 -15.87 7.06 3.65
C LEU A 251 -16.24 7.60 2.25
N SER A 252 -17.53 7.76 1.98
CA SER A 252 -18.06 8.33 0.73
C SER A 252 -17.70 9.80 0.52
N GLU A 253 -17.45 10.55 1.58
CA GLU A 253 -17.07 11.97 1.51
C GLU A 253 -15.58 12.16 1.20
N LEU A 254 -14.74 11.18 1.58
CA LEU A 254 -13.32 11.18 1.29
C LEU A 254 -13.02 10.93 -0.20
N GLY A 255 -13.75 10.00 -0.81
CA GLY A 255 -13.58 9.61 -2.23
C GLY A 255 -12.17 9.08 -2.56
N ASN A 256 -11.84 9.02 -3.86
CA ASN A 256 -10.50 8.65 -4.32
C ASN A 256 -9.51 9.82 -4.15
N LYS A 257 -9.06 10.02 -2.90
CA LYS A 257 -8.15 11.09 -2.49
C LYS A 257 -6.98 10.56 -1.68
N ILE A 258 -5.95 11.40 -1.54
CA ILE A 258 -4.76 11.15 -0.73
C ILE A 258 -4.87 11.99 0.54
N ALA A 259 -4.85 11.33 1.70
CA ALA A 259 -4.81 11.95 3.02
C ALA A 259 -3.45 11.69 3.65
N VAL A 260 -2.84 12.70 4.27
CA VAL A 260 -1.53 12.57 4.93
C VAL A 260 -1.74 12.62 6.43
N ILE A 261 -1.29 11.57 7.10
CA ILE A 261 -1.21 11.43 8.55
C ILE A 261 0.24 11.76 8.90
N VAL A 262 0.45 12.86 9.61
CA VAL A 262 1.77 13.32 10.03
C VAL A 262 1.64 13.90 11.43
N GLU A 263 2.69 13.79 12.23
CA GLU A 263 2.75 14.48 13.50
C GLU A 263 2.60 15.99 13.28
N TYR A 264 1.61 16.56 13.95
CA TYR A 264 1.40 17.99 13.99
C TYR A 264 1.97 18.53 15.30
N HIS A 265 3.13 19.19 15.22
CA HIS A 265 3.66 19.92 16.36
C HIS A 265 3.01 21.31 16.41
N ILE A 266 2.44 21.66 17.56
CA ILE A 266 1.99 23.03 17.82
C ILE A 266 3.26 23.87 18.00
N PRO A 267 3.52 24.86 17.14
CA PRO A 267 4.54 25.84 17.46
C PRO A 267 4.00 26.62 18.66
N ASP A 268 4.67 26.51 19.82
CA ASP A 268 4.39 27.20 21.10
C ASP A 268 3.98 26.31 22.30
N GLU A 269 4.06 24.98 22.20
CA GLU A 269 4.11 24.07 23.38
C GLU A 269 5.52 23.56 23.68
#